data_AF-A0A222P2G9-F1
#
_entry.id   AF-A0A222P2G9-F1
#
_cell.length_a   1.000
_cell.length_b   1.000
_cell.length_c   1.000
_cell.angle_alpha   90.00
_cell.angle_beta   90.00
_cell.angle_gamma   90.00
#
_symmetry.space_group_name_H-M   'P 1'
#
loop_
_entity.id
_entity.type
_entity.pdbx_description
1 polymer ?
#
loop_
_entity_poly.entity_id
_entity_poly.type
_entity_poly.pdbx_seq_one_letter_code
_entity_poly.pdbx_strand_id
1 'polypeptide(L)'
;MTELDILMLFYNKMKAQGKSRAQVFLSMDETAVTTLAEKFGDSVTLEEVHRLTDICIANEWLERTTIDPGYNFLSLTAAGLQMALVHEYNQR
;
A
#
# COMPACT_ATOMS: atom_id res chain seq x y z
N MET A 1 -10.87 -7.39 1.22
CA MET A 1 -9.63 -6.61 1.17
C MET A 1 -8.62 -7.24 2.12
N THR A 2 -7.34 -7.24 1.76
CA THR A 2 -6.23 -7.81 2.53
C THR A 2 -5.05 -6.84 2.54
N GLU A 3 -4.02 -7.12 3.33
CA GLU A 3 -2.78 -6.34 3.36
C GLU A 3 -2.09 -6.30 1.99
N LEU A 4 -2.25 -7.33 1.15
CA LEU A 4 -1.73 -7.33 -0.21
C LEU A 4 -2.41 -6.27 -1.09
N ASP A 5 -3.68 -5.95 -0.84
CA ASP A 5 -4.36 -4.87 -1.56
C ASP A 5 -3.77 -3.49 -1.23
N ILE A 6 -3.27 -3.32 0.00
CA ILE A 6 -2.51 -2.12 0.38
C ILE A 6 -1.21 -2.04 -0.43
N LEU A 7 -0.44 -3.14 -0.51
CA LEU A 7 0.79 -3.17 -1.29
C LEU A 7 0.54 -2.86 -2.78
N MET A 8 -0.61 -3.29 -3.31
CA MET A 8 -1.00 -3.03 -4.69
C MET A 8 -1.23 -1.54 -4.98
N LEU A 9 -1.60 -0.71 -4.00
CA LEU A 9 -1.68 0.75 -4.21
C LEU A 9 -0.32 1.33 -4.62
N PHE A 10 0.74 0.94 -3.91
CA PHE A 10 2.11 1.38 -4.19
C PHE A 10 2.60 0.82 -5.51
N TYR A 11 2.39 -0.48 -5.75
CA TYR A 11 2.81 -1.14 -6.98
C TYR A 11 2.12 -0.55 -8.22
N ASN A 12 0.81 -0.32 -8.16
CA ASN A 12 0.08 0.32 -9.25
C ASN A 12 0.54 1.76 -9.48
N LYS A 13 0.85 2.51 -8.41
CA LYS A 13 1.44 3.85 -8.54
C LYS A 13 2.82 3.81 -9.20
N MET A 14 3.67 2.85 -8.86
CA MET A 14 4.97 2.62 -9.50
C MET A 14 4.80 2.38 -11.00
N LYS A 15 3.89 1.49 -11.39
CA LYS A 15 3.59 1.22 -12.80
C LYS A 15 3.05 2.45 -13.53
N ALA A 16 2.10 3.15 -12.93
CA ALA A 16 1.49 4.34 -13.52
C ALA A 16 2.50 5.48 -13.74
N GLN A 17 3.51 5.60 -12.88
CA GLN A 17 4.55 6.65 -12.98
C GLN A 17 5.83 6.20 -13.70
N GLY A 18 6.00 4.90 -13.97
CA GLY A 18 7.28 4.35 -14.47
C GLY A 18 8.43 4.54 -13.48
N LYS A 19 8.15 4.54 -12.17
CA LYS A 19 9.12 4.82 -11.11
C LYS A 19 9.41 3.59 -10.25
N SER A 20 10.60 3.57 -9.65
CA SER A 20 10.99 2.54 -8.70
C SER A 20 10.37 2.78 -7.32
N ARG A 21 10.39 1.75 -6.46
CA ARG A 21 9.85 1.81 -5.08
C ARG A 21 10.40 3.00 -4.29
N ALA A 22 11.70 3.30 -4.45
CA ALA A 22 12.38 4.37 -3.75
C ALA A 22 11.92 5.80 -4.14
N GLN A 23 11.08 5.93 -5.16
CA GLN A 23 10.55 7.20 -5.64
C GLN A 23 9.02 7.30 -5.54
N VAL A 24 8.38 6.29 -4.96
CA VAL A 24 6.94 6.25 -4.74
C VAL A 24 6.67 6.30 -3.25
N PHE A 25 5.92 7.33 -2.87
CA PHE A 25 5.49 7.58 -1.52
C PHE A 25 3.97 7.79 -1.52
N LEU A 26 3.25 7.06 -0.68
CA LEU A 26 1.81 7.21 -0.51
C LEU A 26 1.48 7.39 0.96
N SER A 27 0.42 8.15 1.22
CA SER A 27 -0.19 8.25 2.54
C SER A 27 -1.45 7.41 2.58
N MET A 28 -1.70 6.72 3.69
CA MET A 28 -2.92 5.93 3.89
C MET A 28 -3.99 6.83 4.53
N ASP A 29 -4.44 7.80 3.74
CA ASP A 29 -5.48 8.78 4.10
C ASP A 29 -6.79 8.51 3.34
N GLU A 30 -7.72 9.45 3.38
CA GLU A 30 -9.02 9.36 2.68
C GLU A 30 -8.88 9.14 1.16
N THR A 31 -7.76 9.55 0.56
CA THR A 31 -7.47 9.27 -0.86
C THR A 31 -7.23 7.78 -1.08
N ALA A 32 -6.51 7.14 -0.16
CA ALA A 32 -6.28 5.69 -0.21
C ALA A 32 -7.58 4.92 0.02
N VAL A 33 -8.41 5.36 0.97
CA VAL A 33 -9.77 4.82 1.20
C VAL A 33 -10.60 4.92 -0.07
N THR A 34 -10.68 6.10 -0.67
CA THR A 34 -11.42 6.32 -1.93
C THR A 34 -10.94 5.39 -3.04
N THR A 35 -9.62 5.28 -3.23
CA THR A 35 -9.03 4.39 -4.26
C THR A 35 -9.38 2.93 -4.01
N LEU A 36 -9.40 2.48 -2.76
CA LEU A 36 -9.74 1.11 -2.40
C LEU A 36 -11.25 0.86 -2.51
N ALA A 37 -12.08 1.85 -2.16
CA ALA A 37 -13.53 1.80 -2.27
C ALA A 37 -13.99 1.66 -3.74
N GLU A 38 -13.26 2.25 -4.70
CA GLU A 38 -13.54 2.02 -6.13
C GLU A 38 -13.45 0.53 -6.52
N LYS A 39 -12.58 -0.25 -5.86
CA LYS A 39 -12.39 -1.68 -6.11
C LYS A 39 -13.26 -2.58 -5.22
N PHE A 40 -13.47 -2.20 -3.96
CA PHE A 40 -14.09 -3.05 -2.94
C PHE A 40 -15.47 -2.56 -2.45
N GLY A 41 -15.94 -1.41 -2.93
CA GLY A 41 -17.18 -0.77 -2.54
C GLY A 41 -17.08 0.08 -1.28
N ASP A 42 -18.21 0.70 -0.91
CA ASP A 42 -18.32 1.74 0.15
C ASP A 42 -18.09 1.24 1.58
N SER A 43 -17.82 -0.06 1.76
CA SER A 43 -17.52 -0.65 3.08
C SER A 43 -16.08 -0.44 3.55
N VAL A 44 -15.22 0.13 2.70
CA VAL A 44 -13.82 0.43 3.06
C VAL A 44 -13.79 1.62 4.01
N THR A 45 -13.22 1.42 5.20
CA THR A 45 -13.04 2.47 6.20
C THR A 45 -11.58 2.82 6.37
N LEU A 46 -11.30 4.04 6.83
CA LEU A 46 -9.95 4.48 7.16
C LEU A 46 -9.30 3.60 8.23
N GLU A 47 -10.08 3.18 9.23
CA GLU A 47 -9.63 2.28 10.29
C GLU A 47 -9.14 0.94 9.74
N GLU A 48 -9.88 0.33 8.81
CA GLU A 48 -9.48 -0.93 8.20
C GLU A 48 -8.23 -0.77 7.34
N VAL A 49 -8.13 0.33 6.59
CA VAL A 49 -6.93 0.65 5.80
C VAL A 49 -5.71 0.81 6.71
N HIS A 50 -5.84 1.51 7.84
CA HIS A 50 -4.77 1.65 8.83
C HIS A 50 -4.38 0.31 9.44
N ARG A 51 -5.36 -0.50 9.84
CA ARG A 51 -5.12 -1.84 10.40
C ARG A 51 -4.34 -2.74 9.43
N LEU A 52 -4.72 -2.75 8.15
CA LEU A 52 -4.00 -3.52 7.13
C LEU A 52 -2.61 -2.94 6.83
N THR A 53 -2.46 -1.62 6.93
CA THR A 53 -1.16 -0.95 6.80
C THR A 53 -0.23 -1.31 7.95
N ASP A 54 -0.72 -1.38 9.18
CA ASP A 54 0.05 -1.83 10.34
C ASP A 54 0.58 -3.26 10.14
N ILE A 55 -0.23 -4.16 9.58
CA ILE A 55 0.21 -5.52 9.22
C ILE A 55 1.34 -5.45 8.18
N CYS A 56 1.23 -4.59 7.16
CA CYS A 56 2.30 -4.43 6.17
C CYS A 56 3.60 -3.91 6.81
N ILE A 57 3.51 -2.97 7.75
CA ILE A 57 4.68 -2.42 8.45
C ILE A 57 5.29 -3.47 9.38
N ALA A 58 4.46 -4.21 10.13
CA ALA A 58 4.91 -5.27 11.03
C ALA A 58 5.63 -6.41 10.29
N ASN A 59 5.23 -6.69 9.05
CA ASN A 59 5.91 -7.66 8.17
C ASN A 59 7.09 -7.07 7.38
N GLU A 60 7.48 -5.82 7.65
CA GLU A 60 8.55 -5.11 6.95
C GLU A 60 8.31 -5.00 5.43
N TRP A 61 7.06 -4.96 4.99
CA TRP A 61 6.67 -4.79 3.60
C TRP A 61 6.49 -3.31 3.23
N LEU A 62 6.11 -2.49 4.21
CA LEU A 62 6.11 -1.04 4.12
C LEU A 62 7.07 -0.45 5.14
N GLU A 63 7.71 0.66 4.75
CA GLU A 63 8.57 1.45 5.62
C GLU A 63 8.07 2.89 5.72
N ARG A 64 8.21 3.47 6.92
CA ARG A 64 8.00 4.91 7.14
C ARG A 64 9.22 5.65 6.62
N THR A 65 9.01 6.62 5.73
CA THR A 65 10.11 7.42 5.18
C THR A 65 10.32 8.75 5.90
N THR A 66 9.46 9.04 6.89
CA THR A 66 9.54 10.21 7.74
C THR A 66 9.58 9.79 9.21
N ILE A 67 9.99 10.73 10.07
CA ILE A 67 10.05 10.55 11.53
C ILE A 67 8.63 10.54 12.15
N ASP A 68 7.63 11.05 11.44
CA ASP A 68 6.23 11.03 11.88
C ASP A 68 5.73 9.57 11.93
N PRO A 69 5.26 9.08 13.10
CA PRO A 69 4.75 7.71 13.23
C PRO A 69 3.44 7.46 12.48
N GLY A 70 2.82 8.51 11.92
CA GLY A 70 1.62 8.42 11.11
C GLY A 70 1.75 7.57 9.84
N TYR A 71 0.63 7.44 9.13
CA TYR A 71 0.56 6.70 7.88
C TYR A 71 0.91 7.56 6.65
N ASN A 72 1.84 8.50 6.83
CA ASN A 72 2.22 9.48 5.83
C ASN A 72 3.51 9.06 5.12
N PHE A 73 3.56 9.26 3.80
CA PHE A 73 4.76 9.02 2.99
C PHE A 73 5.39 7.64 3.22
N LEU A 74 4.58 6.59 3.23
CA LEU A 74 5.08 5.22 3.28
C LEU A 74 5.71 4.83 1.95
N SER A 75 6.61 3.84 1.95
CA SER A 75 7.17 3.25 0.72
C SER A 75 7.25 1.73 0.81
N LEU A 76 7.31 1.08 -0.34
CA LEU A 76 7.55 -0.36 -0.43
C LEU A 76 9.01 -0.67 -0.10
N THR A 77 9.21 -1.64 0.78
CA THR A 77 10.51 -2.30 0.93
C THR A 77 10.76 -3.23 -0.26
N ALA A 78 11.97 -3.80 -0.34
CA ALA A 78 12.24 -4.83 -1.34
C ALA A 78 11.37 -6.08 -1.12
N ALA A 79 11.15 -6.48 0.14
CA ALA A 79 10.30 -7.61 0.51
C ALA A 79 8.83 -7.33 0.17
N GLY A 80 8.31 -6.14 0.47
CA GLY A 80 6.95 -5.75 0.11
C GLY A 80 6.71 -5.75 -1.39
N LEU A 81 7.68 -5.27 -2.18
CA LEU A 81 7.59 -5.32 -3.64
C LEU A 81 7.53 -6.76 -4.15
N GLN A 82 8.31 -7.68 -3.57
CA GLN A 82 8.26 -9.09 -3.94
C GLN A 82 6.87 -9.68 -3.66
N MET A 83 6.27 -9.38 -2.51
CA MET A 83 4.93 -9.84 -2.17
C MET A 83 3.85 -9.28 -3.10
N ALA A 84 3.93 -7.99 -3.45
CA ALA A 84 3.03 -7.37 -4.42
C ALA A 84 3.12 -8.04 -5.80
N LEU A 85 4.33 -8.35 -6.27
CA LEU A 85 4.55 -9.06 -7.53
C LEU A 85 3.98 -10.48 -7.49
N VAL A 86 4.26 -11.25 -6.43
CA VAL A 86 3.70 -12.60 -6.27
C VAL A 86 2.17 -12.56 -6.29
N HIS A 87 1.58 -11.59 -5.59
CA HIS A 87 0.13 -11.38 -5.60
C HIS A 87 -0.40 -11.05 -6.99
N GLU A 88 0.21 -10.11 -7.73
CA GLU A 88 -0.22 -9.77 -9.10
C GLU A 88 -0.15 -10.96 -10.05
N TYR A 89 0.92 -11.76 -9.99
CA TYR A 89 1.07 -12.95 -10.84
C TYR A 89 0.04 -14.04 -10.53
N ASN A 90 -0.32 -14.23 -9.26
CA ASN A 90 -1.31 -15.23 -8.85
C ASN A 90 -2.76 -14.84 -9.17
N GLN A 91 -3.00 -13.59 -9.54
CA GLN A 91 -4.32 -13.07 -9.95
C GLN A 91 -4.49 -13.04 -11.49
N ARG A 92 -3.49 -13.50 -12.24
CA ARG A 92 -3.54 -13.70 -13.70
C ARG A 92 -3.72 -15.16 -14.06
#